data_AF-A0A1E4KFS6-F1
#
_entry.id   AF-A0A1E4KFS6-F1
#
_cell.length_a   1.000
_cell.length_b   1.000
_cell.length_c   1.000
_cell.angle_alpha   90.00
_cell.angle_beta   90.00
_cell.angle_gamma   90.00
#
_symmetry.space_group_name_H-M   'P 1'
#
loop_
_entity.id
_entity.type
_entity.pdbx_description
1 polymer ?
#
loop_
_entity_poly.entity_id
_entity_poly.type
_entity_poly.pdbx_seq_one_letter_code
_entity_poly.pdbx_strand_id
1 'polypeptide(L)'
;MDEKALHDEQRLMRMMRKTLTSIVRDTAPRDTVLGIKDCLLVISGRETELAQLTGRTLEERPHFSDETPNSHAVKISSIPKKTH
;
A
#
# COMPACT_ATOMS: atom_id res chain seq x y z
N MET A 1 16.54 5.19 11.26
CA MET A 1 16.56 5.67 9.86
C MET A 1 15.98 7.06 9.86
N ASP A 2 16.58 7.98 9.12
CA ASP A 2 16.07 9.35 8.99
C ASP A 2 14.73 9.37 8.24
N GLU A 3 13.73 10.12 8.73
CA GLU A 3 12.38 10.13 8.15
C GLU A 3 12.36 10.59 6.69
N LYS A 4 13.19 11.59 6.35
CA LYS A 4 13.32 12.08 4.98
C LYS A 4 13.88 10.98 4.07
N ALA A 5 14.87 10.23 4.57
CA ALA A 5 15.44 9.11 3.82
C ALA A 5 14.41 8.01 3.54
N LEU A 6 13.55 7.68 4.50
CA LEU A 6 12.46 6.71 4.31
C LEU A 6 11.46 7.16 3.24
N HIS A 7 11.09 8.45 3.24
CA HIS A 7 10.17 9.00 2.25
C HIS A 7 10.79 9.05 0.83
N ASP A 8 12.07 9.40 0.73
CA ASP A 8 12.81 9.38 -0.53
C ASP A 8 12.91 7.94 -1.09
N GLU A 9 13.16 6.95 -0.23
CA GLU A 9 13.19 5.55 -0.60
C GLU A 9 11.81 5.03 -1.06
N GLN A 10 10.73 5.40 -0.36
CA GLN A 10 9.37 5.09 -0.80
C GLN A 10 9.07 5.65 -2.19
N ARG A 11 9.50 6.89 -2.46
CA ARG A 11 9.34 7.52 -3.77
C ARG A 11 10.12 6.75 -4.84
N LEU A 12 11.36 6.34 -4.54
CA LEU A 12 12.18 5.53 -5.43
C LEU A 12 11.52 4.18 -5.76
N MET A 13 11.07 3.45 -4.75
CA MET A 13 10.40 2.15 -4.92
C MET A 13 9.15 2.27 -5.81
N ARG A 14 8.32 3.30 -5.59
CA ARG A 14 7.13 3.56 -6.43
C ARG A 14 7.51 3.84 -7.89
N MET A 15 8.58 4.59 -8.14
CA MET A 15 9.07 4.85 -9.50
C MET A 15 9.56 3.56 -10.16
N MET A 16 10.35 2.74 -9.45
CA MET A 16 10.84 1.46 -9.97
C MET A 16 9.70 0.51 -10.35
N ARG A 17 8.71 0.34 -9.46
CA ARG A 17 7.52 -0.49 -9.73
C ARG A 17 6.78 -0.01 -10.98
N LYS A 18 6.56 1.30 -11.11
CA LYS A 18 5.88 1.89 -12.29
C LYS A 18 6.65 1.62 -13.58
N THR A 19 7.96 1.85 -13.59
CA THR A 19 8.82 1.65 -14.76
C THR A 19 8.83 0.18 -15.19
N LEU A 20 9.10 -0.74 -14.27
CA LEU A 20 9.15 -2.18 -14.58
C LEU A 20 7.79 -2.71 -15.06
N THR A 21 6.69 -2.24 -14.47
CA THR A 21 5.34 -2.62 -14.91
C THR A 21 5.05 -2.11 -16.33
N SER A 22 5.48 -0.89 -16.67
CA SER A 22 5.37 -0.37 -18.04
C SER A 22 6.19 -1.21 -19.02
N ILE A 23 7.42 -1.56 -18.66
CA ILE A 23 8.29 -2.40 -19.49
C ILE A 23 7.66 -3.76 -19.75
N VAL A 24 7.13 -4.43 -18.71
CA VAL A 24 6.44 -5.73 -18.84
C VAL A 24 5.23 -5.64 -19.75
N ARG A 25 4.45 -4.56 -19.62
CA ARG A 25 3.24 -4.37 -20.42
C ARG A 25 3.54 -4.09 -21.89
N ASP A 26 4.54 -3.23 -22.15
CA ASP A 26 4.69 -2.60 -23.46
C ASP A 26 5.80 -3.25 -24.31
N THR A 27 6.78 -3.93 -23.68
CA THR A 27 8.04 -4.27 -24.37
C THR A 27 8.67 -5.62 -24.01
N ALA A 28 8.32 -6.24 -22.88
CA ALA A 28 9.07 -7.41 -22.41
C ALA A 28 8.81 -8.67 -23.25
N PRO A 29 9.87 -9.32 -23.79
CA PRO A 29 9.78 -10.67 -24.33
C PRO A 29 9.32 -11.66 -23.25
N ARG A 30 8.55 -12.68 -23.64
CA ARG A 30 7.95 -13.68 -22.73
C ARG A 30 8.97 -14.29 -21.76
N ASP A 31 10.20 -14.49 -22.22
CA ASP A 31 11.27 -15.15 -21.45
C ASP A 31 11.82 -14.29 -20.31
N THR A 32 11.67 -12.95 -20.40
CA THR A 32 12.15 -12.01 -19.38
C THR A 32 11.09 -11.63 -18.34
N VAL A 33 9.82 -11.98 -18.59
CA VAL A 33 8.70 -11.63 -17.71
C VAL A 33 8.89 -12.21 -16.30
N LEU A 34 9.44 -13.43 -16.21
CA LEU A 34 9.66 -14.08 -14.92
C LEU A 34 10.68 -13.31 -14.06
N GLY A 35 11.82 -12.93 -14.65
CA GLY A 35 12.83 -12.14 -13.93
C GLY A 35 12.30 -10.77 -13.49
N ILE A 36 11.44 -10.13 -14.29
CA ILE A 36 10.83 -8.86 -13.88
C ILE A 36 9.82 -9.09 -12.74
N LYS A 37 9.06 -10.19 -12.74
CA LYS A 37 8.17 -10.55 -11.64
C LYS A 37 8.93 -10.75 -10.33
N ASP A 38 10.08 -11.42 -10.37
CA ASP A 38 10.92 -11.62 -9.18
C ASP A 38 11.40 -10.28 -8.61
N CYS A 39 11.83 -9.35 -9.46
CA CYS A 39 12.16 -7.98 -9.04
C CYS A 39 10.96 -7.24 -8.43
N LEU A 40 9.77 -7.36 -9.03
CA LEU A 40 8.56 -6.74 -8.50
C LEU A 40 8.15 -7.31 -7.13
N LEU A 41 8.40 -8.60 -6.88
CA LEU A 41 8.16 -9.22 -5.58
C LEU A 41 9.06 -8.61 -4.49
N VAL A 42 10.35 -8.44 -4.78
CA VAL A 42 11.30 -7.80 -3.86
C VAL A 42 10.90 -6.34 -3.57
N ILE A 43 10.52 -5.59 -4.61
CA ILE A 43 10.05 -4.20 -4.45
C ILE A 43 8.81 -4.15 -3.55
N SER A 44 7.84 -5.05 -3.76
CA SER A 44 6.62 -5.10 -2.93
C SER A 44 6.91 -5.40 -1.46
N GLY A 45 7.87 -6.28 -1.19
CA GLY A 45 8.32 -6.56 0.18
C GLY A 45 8.91 -5.31 0.84
N ARG A 46 9.76 -4.58 0.11
CA ARG A 46 10.36 -3.34 0.61
C ARG A 46 9.35 -2.21 0.79
N GLU A 47 8.42 -2.05 -0.14
CA GLU A 47 7.32 -1.07 0.00
C GLU A 47 6.48 -1.35 1.26
N THR A 48 6.29 -2.64 1.60
CA THR A 48 5.56 -3.05 2.81
C THR A 48 6.31 -2.68 4.08
N GLU A 49 7.61 -2.97 4.13
CA GLU A 49 8.49 -2.59 5.25
C GLU A 49 8.50 -1.06 5.46
N LEU A 50 8.65 -0.29 4.38
CA LEU A 50 8.65 1.16 4.43
C LEU A 50 7.30 1.74 4.92
N ALA A 51 6.18 1.11 4.57
CA ALA A 51 4.86 1.52 5.05
C ALA A 51 4.76 1.35 6.58
N GLN A 52 5.22 0.21 7.10
CA GLN A 52 5.25 -0.06 8.54
C GLN A 52 6.15 0.95 9.28
N LEU A 53 7.34 1.24 8.74
CA LEU A 53 8.29 2.18 9.35
C LEU A 53 7.79 3.63 9.37
N THR A 54 6.93 4.01 8.42
CA THR A 54 6.37 5.37 8.34
C THR A 54 4.99 5.49 8.99
N GLY A 55 4.51 4.43 9.67
CA GLY A 55 3.22 4.43 10.35
C GLY A 55 2.01 4.50 9.42
N ARG A 56 2.19 4.30 8.10
CA ARG A 56 1.09 4.23 7.15
C ARG A 56 0.62 2.79 7.05
N THR A 57 -0.64 2.53 7.38
CA THR A 57 -1.24 1.23 7.10
C THR A 57 -1.42 1.08 5.59
N LEU A 58 -1.06 -0.08 5.04
CA LEU A 58 -1.28 -0.43 3.62
C LEU A 58 -2.77 -0.51 3.21
N GLU A 59 -3.66 -0.16 4.13
CA GLU A 59 -5.12 -0.31 4.02
C GLU A 59 -5.84 0.98 3.63
N GLU A 60 -5.13 2.06 3.28
CA GLU A 60 -5.74 3.21 2.59
C GLU A 60 -6.13 2.82 1.15
N ARG A 61 -7.12 1.93 1.03
CA ARG A 61 -7.81 1.70 -0.22
C ARG A 61 -8.51 3.00 -0.62
N PRO A 62 -8.38 3.45 -1.88
CA PRO A 62 -9.17 4.57 -2.37
C PRO A 62 -10.65 4.24 -2.22
N HIS A 63 -11.36 5.09 -1.49
CA HIS A 63 -12.81 5.02 -1.35
C HIS A 63 -13.47 5.98 -2.33
N PHE A 64 -14.66 5.63 -2.81
CA PHE A 64 -15.44 6.53 -3.64
C PHE A 64 -16.02 7.65 -2.77
N SER A 65 -16.15 8.88 -3.31
CA SER A 65 -16.63 10.05 -2.53
C SER A 65 -18.00 9.87 -1.90
N ASP A 66 -18.81 9.02 -2.52
CA ASP A 66 -20.20 8.72 -2.20
C ASP A 66 -20.36 7.31 -1.61
N GLU A 67 -19.24 6.66 -1.28
CA GLU A 67 -19.23 5.38 -0.58
C GLU A 67 -19.72 5.55 0.87
N THR A 68 -20.71 4.76 1.27
CA THR A 68 -21.22 4.78 2.65
C THR A 68 -20.20 4.14 3.60
N PRO A 69 -19.83 4.78 4.71
CA PRO A 69 -18.85 4.22 5.66
C PRO A 69 -19.33 2.89 6.23
N ASN A 70 -18.47 1.87 6.21
CA ASN A 70 -18.81 0.52 6.71
C ASN A 70 -18.84 0.45 8.25
N SER A 71 -18.41 1.51 8.95
CA SER A 71 -18.47 1.61 10.40
C SER A 71 -19.21 2.87 10.84
N HIS A 72 -20.22 2.71 11.70
CA HIS A 72 -20.84 3.82 12.41
C HIS A 72 -20.24 3.92 13.82
N ALA A 73 -19.49 4.99 14.08
CA ALA A 73 -19.00 5.28 15.42
C ALA A 73 -20.18 5.64 16.33
N VAL A 74 -20.50 4.78 17.29
CA VAL A 74 -21.56 5.03 18.28
C VAL A 74 -20.91 5.61 19.54
N LYS A 75 -21.49 6.65 20.11
CA LYS A 75 -21.02 7.21 21.39
C LYS A 75 -21.23 6.17 22.49
N ILE A 76 -20.20 5.85 23.25
CA ILE A 76 -20.28 4.86 24.35
C ILE A 76 -21.38 5.23 25.36
N SER A 77 -21.65 6.53 25.53
CA SER A 77 -22.73 7.05 26.38
C SER A 77 -24.15 6.69 25.93
N SER A 78 -24.35 6.27 24.67
CA SER A 78 -25.67 5.87 24.16
C SER A 78 -25.92 4.37 24.21
N ILE A 79 -25.01 3.58 24.78
CA ILE A 79 -25.18 2.14 24.95
C ILE A 79 -25.92 1.90 26.27
N PRO A 80 -27.18 1.43 26.26
CA PRO A 80 -27.91 1.16 27.49
C PRO A 80 -27.22 0.00 28.24
N LYS A 81 -26.92 0.21 29.53
CA LYS A 81 -26.46 -0.88 30.40
C LYS A 81 -27.58 -1.91 30.51
N LYS A 82 -27.32 -3.15 30.05
CA LYS A 82 -28.20 -4.28 30.37
C LYS A 82 -28.13 -4.52 31.88
N THR A 83 -29.24 -4.28 32.56
CA THR A 83 -29.47 -4.70 33.94
C THR A 83 -29.73 -6.22 33.92
N HIS A 84 -28.95 -6.97 34.70
CA HIS A 84 -29.12 -8.40 34.92
C HIS A 84 -30.25 -8.68 35.92
#